data_AF-A0A1Q7DUA1-F1
#
_entry.id   AF-A0A1Q7DUA1-F1
#
_cell.length_a   1.000
_cell.length_b   1.000
_cell.length_c   1.000
_cell.angle_alpha   90.00
_cell.angle_beta   90.00
_cell.angle_gamma   90.00
#
_symmetry.space_group_name_H-M   'P 1'
#
loop_
_entity.id
_entity.type
_entity.pdbx_description
1 polymer ?
#
loop_
_entity_poly.entity_id
_entity_poly.type
_entity_poly.pdbx_seq_one_letter_code
_entity_poly.pdbx_strand_id
1 'polypeptide(L)' 'MDRRRGAERRSTLDRRNRPTRAPAAESPGEHLRNALQLLNQLAVSHELGDASTRALAASIHRVRRALDLLESRRMA' A
#
# COMPACT_ATOMS: atom_id res chain seq x y z
N MET A 1 54.10 17.72 -10.73
CA MET A 1 53.90 16.89 -9.53
C MET A 1 53.22 17.77 -8.50
N ASP A 2 51.96 17.67 -8.10
CA ASP A 2 50.84 16.75 -8.32
C ASP A 2 49.56 17.58 -8.04
N ARG A 3 48.64 17.68 -9.00
CA ARG A 3 47.33 18.34 -8.86
C ARG A 3 46.33 17.30 -8.41
N ARG A 4 46.18 17.07 -7.10
CA ARG A 4 45.06 16.29 -6.54
C ARG A 4 43.91 17.26 -6.26
N ARG A 5 42.98 17.46 -7.21
CA ARG A 5 41.71 16.70 -7.33
C ARG A 5 41.18 16.42 -5.91
N GLY A 6 40.29 17.23 -5.36
CA GLY A 6 38.96 17.50 -5.89
C GLY A 6 37.96 16.55 -5.21
N ALA A 7 37.02 17.15 -4.46
CA ALA A 7 35.77 16.54 -3.99
C ALA A 7 35.77 15.68 -2.71
N GLU A 8 36.24 16.20 -1.57
CA GLU A 8 35.87 15.70 -0.23
C GLU A 8 34.80 16.57 0.47
N ARG A 9 34.00 17.29 -0.31
CA ARG A 9 32.85 18.07 0.17
C ARG A 9 31.56 17.80 -0.60
N ARG A 10 31.39 16.59 -1.14
CA ARG A 10 30.05 16.05 -1.46
C ARG A 10 29.46 15.54 -0.14
N SER A 11 29.16 16.45 0.79
CA SER A 11 27.79 16.95 0.97
C SER A 11 26.82 15.78 1.08
N THR A 12 26.76 15.20 2.27
CA THR A 12 25.60 14.42 2.74
C THR A 12 24.30 15.26 2.73
N LEU A 13 24.43 16.58 2.51
CA LEU A 13 23.37 17.55 2.36
C LEU A 13 22.59 17.41 1.03
N ASP A 14 23.22 16.91 -0.03
CA ASP A 14 22.51 16.62 -1.30
C ASP A 14 21.50 15.47 -1.15
N ARG A 15 21.77 14.52 -0.24
CA ARG A 15 20.81 13.45 0.08
C ARG A 15 19.58 13.95 0.84
N ARG A 16 19.64 15.10 1.51
CA ARG A 16 18.49 15.71 2.21
C ARG A 16 17.57 16.50 1.28
N ASN A 17 18.03 16.80 0.06
CA ASN A 17 17.23 17.41 -0.99
C ASN A 17 16.66 16.40 -1.98
N ARG A 18 16.89 15.09 -1.76
CA ARG A 18 16.01 14.11 -2.37
C ARG A 18 14.68 14.24 -1.64
N PRO A 19 13.56 14.55 -2.32
CA PRO A 19 12.27 14.48 -1.66
C PRO A 19 12.21 13.08 -1.07
N THR A 20 12.19 13.00 0.26
CA THR A 20 11.83 11.80 0.99
C THR A 20 10.47 11.48 0.41
N ARG A 21 10.42 10.57 -0.57
CA ARG A 21 9.17 10.13 -1.17
C ARG A 21 8.36 9.73 0.04
N ALA A 22 7.30 10.48 0.34
CA ALA A 22 6.41 10.17 1.46
C ALA A 22 6.20 8.66 1.40
N PRO A 23 6.41 7.91 2.50
CA PRO A 23 6.45 6.44 2.50
C PRO A 23 5.33 5.98 1.60
N ALA A 24 5.69 5.39 0.44
CA ALA A 24 4.88 5.42 -0.78
C ALA A 24 3.42 5.23 -0.40
N ALA A 25 2.66 6.34 -0.38
CA ALA A 25 1.32 6.31 0.20
C ALA A 25 0.55 5.26 -0.59
N GLU A 26 0.09 4.22 0.09
CA GLU A 26 -0.64 3.13 -0.57
C GLU A 26 -1.69 3.76 -1.47
N SER A 27 -1.68 3.39 -2.75
CA SER A 27 -2.79 3.78 -3.61
C SER A 27 -4.09 3.23 -3.02
N PRO A 28 -5.23 3.89 -3.24
CA PRO A 28 -6.52 3.38 -2.76
C PRO A 28 -6.76 1.90 -3.13
N GLY A 29 -6.30 1.46 -4.31
CA GLY A 29 -6.38 0.05 -4.71
C GLY A 29 -5.45 -0.87 -3.92
N GLU A 30 -4.23 -0.43 -3.58
CA GLU A 30 -3.33 -1.19 -2.69
C GLU A 30 -3.93 -1.33 -1.29
N HIS A 31 -4.51 -0.26 -0.76
CA HIS A 31 -5.15 -0.29 0.55
C HIS A 31 -6.31 -1.30 0.60
N LEU A 32 -7.15 -1.33 -0.43
CA LEU A 32 -8.25 -2.29 -0.51
C LEU A 32 -7.78 -3.74 -0.72
N ARG A 33 -6.70 -3.97 -1.49
CA ARG A 33 -6.09 -5.30 -1.62
C ARG A 33 -5.53 -5.80 -0.29
N ASN A 34 -4.82 -4.93 0.45
CA ASN A 34 -4.29 -5.26 1.78
C ASN A 34 -5.44 -5.55 2.76
N ALA A 35 -6.50 -4.75 2.75
CA ALA A 35 -7.69 -5.01 3.57
C ALA A 35 -8.35 -6.36 3.22
N LEU A 36 -8.48 -6.70 1.93
CA LEU A 36 -9.03 -7.99 1.51
C LEU A 36 -8.19 -9.18 1.98
N GLN A 37 -6.86 -9.05 2.00
CA GLN A 37 -5.99 -10.10 2.52
C GLN A 37 -6.30 -10.39 4.00
N LEU A 38 -6.37 -9.34 4.83
CA LEU A 38 -6.69 -9.46 6.26
C LEU A 38 -8.09 -10.03 6.50
N LEU A 39 -9.10 -9.56 5.74
CA LEU A 39 -10.47 -10.04 5.87
C LEU A 39 -10.61 -11.52 5.46
N ASN A 40 -9.88 -11.97 4.44
CA ASN A 40 -9.89 -13.39 4.06
C ASN A 40 -9.21 -14.26 5.11
N GLN A 41 -8.13 -13.78 5.75
CA GLN A 41 -7.50 -14.51 6.87
C GLN A 41 -8.48 -14.68 8.03
N LEU A 42 -9.24 -13.64 8.37
CA LEU A 42 -10.28 -13.71 9.38
C LEU A 42 -11.44 -14.66 8.99
N ALA A 43 -11.79 -14.71 7.70
CA ALA A 43 -12.82 -15.64 7.23
C ALA A 43 -12.38 -17.10 7.37
N VAL A 44 -11.09 -17.37 7.23
CA VAL A 44 -10.50 -18.72 7.34
C VAL A 44 -10.30 -19.14 8.80
N SER A 45 -10.15 -18.20 9.75
CA SER A 45 -9.93 -18.55 11.16
C SER A 45 -11.15 -19.22 11.81
N HIS A 46 -12.36 -19.07 11.26
CA HIS A 46 -13.62 -19.61 11.78
C HIS A 46 -13.90 -19.24 13.25
N GLU A 47 -13.28 -18.18 13.77
CA GLU A 47 -13.48 -17.69 15.14
C GLU A 47 -14.79 -16.88 15.30
N LEU A 48 -15.49 -16.64 14.21
CA LEU A 48 -16.72 -15.85 14.16
C LEU A 48 -17.96 -16.76 14.18
N GLY A 49 -18.96 -16.38 14.98
CA GLY A 49 -20.29 -16.99 14.89
C GLY A 49 -21.00 -16.68 13.57
N ASP A 50 -22.00 -17.49 13.20
CA ASP A 50 -22.66 -17.47 11.88
C ASP A 50 -23.12 -16.10 11.39
N ALA A 51 -23.69 -15.27 12.28
CA ALA A 51 -24.14 -13.92 11.92
C ALA A 51 -22.96 -13.02 11.50
N SER A 52 -21.86 -13.09 12.25
CA SER A 52 -20.62 -12.35 11.97
C SER A 52 -19.92 -12.88 10.71
N THR A 53 -19.95 -14.19 10.48
CA THR A 53 -19.43 -14.81 9.26
C THR A 53 -20.18 -14.34 8.01
N ARG A 54 -21.51 -14.28 8.06
CA ARG A 54 -22.32 -13.71 6.96
C ARG A 54 -22.02 -12.22 6.74
N ALA A 55 -21.88 -11.45 7.81
CA ALA A 55 -21.53 -10.03 7.72
C ALA A 55 -20.13 -9.85 7.10
N LEU A 56 -19.15 -10.67 7.49
CA LEU A 56 -17.79 -10.66 6.94
C LEU A 56 -17.78 -10.99 5.44
N ALA A 57 -18.49 -12.03 5.02
CA ALA A 57 -18.61 -12.39 3.60
C ALA A 57 -19.21 -11.22 2.78
N ALA A 58 -20.25 -10.57 3.30
CA ALA A 58 -20.87 -9.43 2.67
C ALA A 58 -19.93 -8.19 2.62
N SER A 59 -19.09 -8.00 3.63
CA SER A 59 -18.05 -6.96 3.65
C SER A 59 -16.97 -7.22 2.59
N ILE A 60 -16.44 -8.45 2.52
CA ILE A 60 -15.46 -8.86 1.50
C ILE A 60 -16.00 -8.61 0.09
N HIS A 61 -17.26 -8.98 -0.17
CA HIS A 61 -17.90 -8.73 -1.45
C HIS A 61 -17.95 -7.23 -1.82
N ARG A 62 -18.35 -6.36 -0.88
CA ARG A 62 -18.41 -4.91 -1.11
C ARG A 62 -17.03 -4.30 -1.36
N VAL A 63 -16.01 -4.75 -0.63
CA VAL A 63 -14.62 -4.28 -0.82
C VAL A 63 -14.08 -4.70 -2.18
N ARG A 64 -14.31 -5.95 -2.62
CA ARG A 64 -13.96 -6.40 -3.98
C ARG A 64 -14.63 -5.52 -5.04
N ARG A 65 -15.93 -5.26 -4.89
CA ARG A 65 -16.65 -4.38 -5.82
C ARG A 65 -16.08 -2.96 -5.87
N ALA A 66 -15.69 -2.40 -4.72
CA ALA A 66 -15.06 -1.08 -4.66
C ALA A 66 -13.70 -1.07 -5.37
N LEU A 67 -12.91 -2.13 -5.21
CA LEU A 67 -11.63 -2.30 -5.90
C LEU A 67 -11.84 -2.35 -7.41
N ASP A 68 -12.78 -3.17 -7.90
CA ASP A 68 -13.07 -3.28 -9.34
C ASP A 68 -13.46 -1.92 -9.95
N LEU A 69 -14.29 -1.15 -9.24
CA LEU A 69 -14.71 0.18 -9.69
C LEU A 69 -13.55 1.19 -9.72
N LEU A 70 -12.65 1.14 -8.74
CA LEU A 70 -11.45 1.98 -8.68
C LEU A 70 -10.46 1.61 -9.78
N GLU A 71 -10.24 0.33 -10.02
CA GLU A 71 -9.32 -0.15 -11.05
C GLU A 71 -9.89 0.12 -12.44
N SER A 72 -11.20 -0.06 -12.66
CA SER A 72 -11.87 0.28 -13.93
C SER A 72 -11.75 1.77 -14.27
N ARG A 73 -11.90 2.66 -13.26
CA ARG A 73 -11.74 4.12 -13.45
C ARG A 73 -10.31 4.56 -13.73
N ARG A 74 -9.32 3.75 -13.33
CA ARG A 74 -7.90 4.05 -13.58
C ARG A 74 -7.44 3.62 -14.97
N MET A 75 -8.18 2.71 -15.60
CA MET A 75 -7.91 2.22 -16.96
C MET A 75 -8.70 2.97 -18.04
N ALA A 76 -9.64 3.84 -17.65
CA ALA A 76 -10.45 4.70 -18.52
C ALA A 76 -9.82 6.10 -18.61
#